data_AF-J9AVH7-F1
#
_entry.id   AF-J9AVH7-F1
#
_cell.length_a   1.000
_cell.length_b   1.000
_cell.length_c   1.000
_cell.angle_alpha   90.00
_cell.angle_beta   90.00
_cell.angle_gamma   90.00
#
_symmetry.space_group_name_H-M   'P 1'
#
loop_
_entity.id
_entity.type
_entity.pdbx_description
1 polymer ?
#
loop_
_entity_poly.entity_id
_entity_poly.type
_entity_poly.pdbx_seq_one_letter_code
_entity_poly.pdbx_strand_id
1 'polypeptide(L)' 'MTALSQEEILQSTRTVVQGLEALKDEHESIKGTLVSSIQGLNADESALIEEKTHIVDRNLEVLRLGIEEAQ' A
#
# COMPACT_ATOMS: atom_id res chain seq x y z
N MET A 1 7.55 32.24 -11.73
CA MET A 1 7.44 30.84 -11.28
C MET A 1 8.86 30.34 -11.08
N THR A 2 9.24 30.01 -9.85
CA THR A 2 10.54 29.35 -9.60
C THR A 2 10.48 27.97 -10.27
N ALA A 3 11.24 27.81 -11.36
CA ALA A 3 11.40 26.51 -11.98
C ALA A 3 12.16 25.63 -10.99
N LEU A 4 11.56 24.50 -10.61
CA LEU A 4 12.27 23.46 -9.85
C LEU A 4 13.42 22.95 -10.73
N SER A 5 14.60 22.81 -10.14
CA SER A 5 15.73 22.19 -10.82
C SER A 5 15.46 20.71 -11.08
N GLN A 6 16.09 20.14 -12.11
CA GLN A 6 15.99 18.70 -12.38
C GLN A 6 16.42 17.86 -11.17
N GLU A 7 17.40 18.34 -10.41
CA GLU A 7 17.89 17.68 -9.21
C GLU A 7 16.84 17.64 -8.09
N GLU A 8 16.14 18.75 -7.86
CA GLU A 8 15.02 18.81 -6.90
C GLU A 8 13.86 17.91 -7.32
N ILE A 9 13.56 17.84 -8.62
CA ILE A 9 12.53 16.95 -9.16
C ILE A 9 12.91 15.49 -8.89
N LEU A 10 14.13 15.08 -9.25
CA LEU A 10 14.62 13.72 -9.03
C LEU A 10 14.66 13.33 -7.54
N GLN A 11 15.07 14.25 -6.66
CA GLN A 11 15.08 14.03 -5.22
C GLN A 11 13.66 13.88 -4.66
N SER A 12 12.73 14.72 -5.11
CA SER A 12 11.33 14.65 -4.70
C SER A 12 10.70 13.32 -5.14
N THR A 13 10.92 12.90 -6.39
CA THR A 13 10.44 11.61 -6.90
C THR A 13 11.00 10.45 -6.07
N ARG A 14 12.30 10.42 -5.76
CA ARG A 14 12.89 9.39 -4.88
C ARG A 14 12.24 9.33 -3.50
N THR A 15 11.93 10.50 -2.93
CA THR A 15 11.27 10.59 -1.61
C THR A 15 9.86 10.01 -1.68
N VAL A 16 9.12 10.29 -2.75
CA VAL A 16 7.79 9.73 -2.99
C VAL A 16 7.86 8.21 -3.13
N VAL A 17 8.80 7.68 -3.93
CA VAL A 17 8.99 6.23 -4.11
C VAL A 17 9.26 5.53 -2.78
N GLN A 18 10.16 6.06 -1.95
CA GLN A 18 10.45 5.51 -0.62
C GLN A 18 9.22 5.52 0.29
N GLY A 19 8.41 6.58 0.24
CA GLY A 19 7.15 6.65 0.98
C GLY A 19 6.12 5.61 0.50
N LEU A 20 6.02 5.41 -0.81
CA LEU A 20 5.15 4.38 -1.39
C LEU A 20 5.61 2.96 -1.00
N GLU A 21 6.91 2.69 -1.00
CA GLU A 21 7.48 1.42 -0.54
C GLU A 21 7.17 1.14 0.93
N ALA A 22 7.32 2.15 1.79
CA ALA A 22 6.97 2.05 3.21
C ALA A 22 5.47 1.76 3.41
N LEU A 23 4.60 2.49 2.69
CA LEU A 23 3.15 2.25 2.71
C LEU A 23 2.80 0.83 2.23
N LYS A 24 3.48 0.34 1.19
CA LYS A 24 3.30 -1.04 0.70
C LYS A 24 3.60 -2.05 1.80
N ASP A 25 4.73 -1.89 2.50
CA ASP A 25 5.14 -2.81 3.57
C ASP A 25 4.16 -2.79 4.75
N GLU A 26 3.65 -1.62 5.12
CA GLU A 26 2.60 -1.49 6.15
C GLU A 26 1.31 -2.21 5.72
N HIS A 27 0.89 -2.05 4.47
CA HIS A 27 -0.30 -2.72 3.93
C HIS A 27 -0.13 -4.25 3.87
N GLU A 28 1.06 -4.77 3.53
CA GLU A 28 1.35 -6.20 3.56
C GLU A 28 1.29 -6.76 4.99
N SER A 29 1.77 -6.00 5.98
CA SER A 29 1.66 -6.35 7.40
C SER A 29 0.20 -6.37 7.89
N ILE A 30 -0.59 -5.35 7.52
CA ILE A 30 -2.03 -5.30 7.83
C ILE A 30 -2.75 -6.50 7.21
N LYS A 31 -2.47 -6.81 5.94
CA LYS A 31 -3.06 -7.97 5.26
C LYS A 31 -2.74 -9.27 6.00
N GLY A 32 -1.48 -9.48 6.38
CA GLY A 32 -1.08 -10.66 7.16
C GLY A 32 -1.85 -10.79 8.48
N THR A 33 -2.07 -9.67 9.17
CA THR A 33 -2.85 -9.61 10.41
C THR A 33 -4.32 -9.94 10.19
N LEU A 34 -4.95 -9.40 9.14
CA LEU A 34 -6.34 -9.66 8.79
C LEU A 34 -6.56 -11.14 8.44
N VAL A 35 -5.70 -11.71 7.58
CA VAL A 35 -5.77 -13.13 7.19
C VAL A 35 -5.61 -14.06 8.40
N SER A 36 -4.70 -13.72 9.31
CA SER A 36 -4.50 -14.50 10.55
C SER A 36 -5.70 -14.41 11.48
N SER A 37 -6.40 -13.27 11.50
CA SER A 37 -7.57 -13.02 12.36
C SER A 37 -8.83 -13.76 11.91
N ILE A 38 -8.90 -14.23 10.65
CA ILE A 38 -10.02 -15.05 10.14
C ILE A 38 -9.98 -16.47 10.72
N GLN A 39 -8.82 -16.93 11.19
CA GLN A 39 -8.66 -18.30 11.69
C GLN A 39 -9.58 -18.56 12.91
N GLY A 40 -10.50 -19.51 12.77
CA GLY A 40 -11.42 -19.90 13.84
C GLY A 40 -12.74 -19.14 13.87
N LEU A 41 -12.95 -18.18 12.94
CA LEU A 41 -14.23 -17.51 12.75
C LEU A 41 -15.13 -18.30 11.81
N ASN A 42 -16.45 -18.20 12.02
CA ASN A 42 -17.43 -18.64 11.04
C ASN A 42 -17.65 -17.58 9.94
N ALA A 43 -18.40 -17.92 8.89
CA ALA A 43 -18.59 -17.05 7.72
C ALA A 43 -19.21 -15.67 8.04
N ASP A 44 -20.13 -15.61 9.00
CA ASP A 44 -20.75 -14.35 9.40
C ASP A 44 -19.77 -13.50 10.23
N GLU A 45 -18.91 -14.15 11.02
CA GLU A 45 -17.87 -13.50 11.82
C GLU A 45 -16.69 -13.01 10.96
N SER A 46 -16.36 -13.71 9.86
CA SER A 46 -15.24 -13.35 8.97
C SER A 46 -15.59 -12.28 7.92
N ALA A 47 -16.87 -12.07 7.62
CA ALA A 47 -17.33 -11.21 6.52
C ALA A 47 -16.70 -9.80 6.53
N LEU A 48 -16.65 -9.14 7.68
CA LEU A 48 -16.04 -7.80 7.81
C LEU A 48 -14.53 -7.83 7.59
N ILE A 49 -13.85 -8.90 8.02
CA ILE A 49 -12.40 -9.06 7.87
C ILE A 49 -12.06 -9.34 6.41
N GLU A 50 -12.89 -10.11 5.71
CA GLU A 50 -12.77 -10.36 4.27
C GLU A 50 -12.95 -9.07 3.47
N GLU A 51 -13.96 -8.25 3.79
CA GLU A 51 -14.15 -6.93 3.16
C GLU A 51 -12.92 -6.02 3.35
N LYS A 52 -12.41 -5.94 4.58
CA LYS A 52 -11.18 -5.17 4.88
C LYS A 52 -9.96 -5.72 4.13
N THR A 53 -9.85 -7.03 4.02
CA THR A 53 -8.76 -7.69 3.27
C THR A 53 -8.83 -7.29 1.80
N HIS A 54 -10.03 -7.29 1.21
CA HIS A 54 -10.24 -6.86 -0.17
C HIS A 54 -9.86 -5.39 -0.40
N ILE A 55 -10.18 -4.49 0.54
CA ILE A 55 -9.75 -3.08 0.48
C ILE A 55 -8.22 -2.97 0.52
N VAL A 56 -7.57 -3.72 1.41
CA VAL A 56 -6.10 -3.72 1.52
C VAL A 56 -5.46 -4.24 0.23
N ASP A 57 -6.02 -5.26 -0.39
CA ASP A 57 -5.55 -5.80 -1.67
C ASP A 57 -5.66 -4.77 -2.81
N ARG A 58 -6.77 -4.04 -2.88
CA ARG A 58 -6.96 -2.94 -3.83
C ARG A 58 -5.91 -1.84 -3.63
N ASN A 59 -5.63 -1.48 -2.38
CA ASN A 59 -4.62 -0.46 -2.08
C ASN A 59 -3.21 -0.93 -2.45
N LEU A 60 -2.88 -2.21 -2.19
CA LEU A 60 -1.61 -2.80 -2.59
C LEU A 60 -1.42 -2.80 -4.11
N GLU A 61 -2.46 -3.09 -4.88
CA GLU A 61 -2.43 -3.01 -6.34
C GLU A 61 -2.06 -1.59 -6.81
N VAL A 62 -2.73 -0.57 -6.27
CA VAL A 62 -2.48 0.84 -6.62
C VAL A 62 -1.07 1.29 -6.20
N LEU A 63 -0.61 0.89 -5.00
CA LEU A 63 0.74 1.20 -4.54
C LEU A 63 1.81 0.58 -5.42
N ARG A 64 1.63 -0.68 -5.83
CA ARG A 64 2.57 -1.38 -6.72
C ARG A 64 2.66 -0.69 -8.09
N LEU A 65 1.52 -0.31 -8.67
CA LEU A 65 1.48 0.45 -9.92
C LEU A 65 2.20 1.80 -9.76
N GLY A 66 1.93 2.56 -8.70
CA GLY A 66 2.58 3.84 -8.47
C GLY A 66 4.10 3.75 -8.23
N ILE A 67 4.58 2.67 -7.61
CA ILE A 67 6.03 2.41 -7.47
C ILE A 67 6.64 2.09 -8.83
N GLU A 68 6.01 1.22 -9.62
CA GLU A 68 6.48 0.84 -10.96
C GLU A 68 6.53 2.05 -11.91
N GLU A 69 5.53 2.93 -11.86
CA GLU A 69 5.50 4.15 -12.68
C GLU A 69 6.55 5.20 -12.29
N ALA A 70 7.07 5.14 -11.06
CA ALA A 70 8.01 6.12 -10.51
C ALA A 70 9.48 5.66 -10.50
N GLN A 71 9.76 4.42 -10.93
CA GLN A 71 11.10 3.85 -11.15
C GLN A 71 11.65 4.19 -12.54
#